data_AF-A0A562K476-F1
#
_entry.id   AF-A0A562K476-F1
#
_cell.length_a   1.000
_cell.length_b   1.000
_cell.length_c   1.000
_cell.angle_alpha   90.00
_cell.angle_beta   90.00
_cell.angle_gamma   90.00
#
_symmetry.space_group_name_H-M   'P 1'
#
loop_
_entity.id
_entity.type
_entity.pdbx_description
1 polymer ?
#
loop_
_entity_poly.entity_id
_entity_poly.type
_entity_poly.pdbx_seq_one_letter_code
_entity_poly.pdbx_strand_id
1 'polypeptide(L)' 'MSLGVSSGDLIGSWSLSFSDIAFVTGKAETARLGLAVQLRFFAGHGFFVPDHASIPSDGVLYLAEQLG' A
#
# COMPACT_ATOMS: atom_id res chain seq x y z
N MET A 1 -23.08 16.00 7.07
CA MET A 1 -22.84 15.67 5.66
C MET A 1 -22.19 14.30 5.61
N SER A 2 -22.97 13.24 5.42
CA SER A 2 -22.39 11.91 5.16
C SER A 2 -21.90 11.94 3.71
N LEU A 3 -20.58 11.94 3.51
CA LEU A 3 -19.99 11.67 2.20
C LEU A 3 -20.29 10.21 1.89
N GLY A 4 -21.46 9.95 1.33
CA GLY A 4 -21.89 8.62 0.89
C GLY A 4 -21.06 8.20 -0.31
N VAL A 5 -19.82 7.77 -0.04
CA VAL A 5 -19.03 7.01 -1.01
C VAL A 5 -19.89 5.81 -1.42
N SER A 6 -20.14 5.65 -2.72
CA SER A 6 -20.93 4.51 -3.18
C SER A 6 -20.20 3.22 -2.81
N SER A 7 -20.94 2.14 -2.53
CA SER A 7 -20.31 0.86 -2.16
C SER A 7 -19.31 0.38 -3.23
N GLY A 8 -19.56 0.69 -4.51
CA GLY A 8 -18.64 0.39 -5.61
C GLY A 8 -17.34 1.20 -5.55
N ASP A 9 -17.43 2.50 -5.28
CA ASP A 9 -16.26 3.36 -5.11
C ASP A 9 -15.44 2.96 -3.87
N LEU A 10 -16.13 2.53 -2.81
CA LEU A 10 -15.49 2.03 -1.59
C LEU A 10 -14.72 0.74 -1.88
N ILE A 11 -15.34 -0.24 -2.55
CA ILE A 11 -14.69 -1.49 -2.92
C ILE A 11 -13.50 -1.23 -3.83
N GLY A 12 -13.67 -0.44 -4.90
CA GLY A 12 -12.58 -0.10 -5.81
C GLY A 12 -11.39 0.58 -5.11
N SER A 13 -11.66 1.53 -4.22
CA SER A 13 -10.63 2.36 -3.57
C SER A 13 -10.02 1.72 -2.33
N TRP A 14 -10.70 0.79 -1.67
CA TRP A 14 -10.25 0.22 -0.39
C TRP A 14 -9.98 -1.29 -0.42
N SER A 15 -10.27 -1.99 -1.51
CA SER A 15 -9.89 -3.41 -1.67
C SER A 15 -8.38 -3.63 -1.75
N LEU A 16 -7.84 -4.41 -0.82
CA LEU A 16 -6.45 -4.85 -0.87
C LEU A 16 -6.21 -5.83 -2.03
N SER A 17 -5.05 -5.74 -2.68
CA SER A 17 -4.60 -6.79 -3.60
C SER A 17 -4.20 -8.06 -2.83
N PHE A 18 -4.05 -9.19 -3.52
CA PHE A 18 -3.56 -10.42 -2.88
C PHE A 18 -2.18 -10.26 -2.24
N SER A 19 -1.28 -9.49 -2.89
CA SER A 19 0.04 -9.18 -2.34
C SER A 19 -0.05 -8.32 -1.08
N ASP A 20 -0.93 -7.33 -1.04
CA ASP A 20 -1.15 -6.50 0.15
C ASP A 20 -1.72 -7.32 1.32
N ILE A 21 -2.65 -8.24 1.03
CA ILE A 21 -3.21 -9.15 2.04
C ILE A 21 -2.10 -10.02 2.64
N ALA A 22 -1.26 -10.63 1.79
CA ALA A 22 -0.14 -11.45 2.26
C ALA A 22 0.84 -10.64 3.12
N PHE A 23 1.17 -9.42 2.68
CA PHE A 23 2.06 -8.53 3.42
C PHE A 23 1.49 -8.10 4.79
N VAL A 24 0.21 -7.70 4.83
CA VAL A 24 -0.47 -7.29 6.06
C VAL A 24 -0.62 -8.45 7.04
N THR A 25 -1.04 -9.63 6.56
CA THR A 25 -1.26 -10.81 7.42
C THR A 25 0.03 -11.33 8.05
N GLY A 26 1.18 -11.10 7.42
CA GLY A 26 2.51 -11.36 8.00
C GLY A 26 2.92 -10.46 9.16
N LYS A 27 2.13 -9.43 9.52
CA LYS A 27 2.38 -8.54 10.65
C LYS A 27 1.55 -8.95 11.89
N ALA A 28 1.97 -8.43 13.05
CA ALA A 28 1.25 -8.58 14.31
C ALA A 28 -0.21 -8.11 14.17
N GLU A 29 -1.14 -8.88 14.73
CA GLU A 29 -2.59 -8.68 14.56
C GLU A 29 -3.04 -7.24 14.87
N THR A 30 -2.52 -6.66 15.94
CA THR A 30 -2.81 -5.30 16.39
C THR A 30 -2.39 -4.22 15.38
N ALA A 31 -1.42 -4.50 14.51
CA ALA A 31 -0.92 -3.55 13.51
C ALA A 31 -1.61 -3.71 12.14
N ARG A 32 -2.33 -4.81 11.89
CA ARG A 32 -2.84 -5.15 10.55
C ARG A 32 -3.80 -4.11 9.99
N LEU A 33 -4.76 -3.68 10.80
CA LEU A 33 -5.75 -2.69 10.37
C LEU A 33 -5.10 -1.35 10.05
N GLY A 34 -4.23 -0.87 10.95
CA GLY A 34 -3.52 0.40 10.75
C GLY A 34 -2.66 0.38 9.47
N LEU A 35 -1.95 -0.73 9.24
CA LEU A 35 -1.14 -0.90 8.04
C LEU A 35 -2.00 -0.95 6.77
N ALA A 36 -3.10 -1.70 6.76
CA ALA A 36 -4.01 -1.77 5.62
C ALA A 36 -4.60 -0.39 5.27
N VAL A 37 -4.97 0.40 6.29
CA VAL A 37 -5.46 1.77 6.11
C VAL A 37 -4.38 2.65 5.49
N GLN A 38 -3.16 2.61 6.02
CA GLN A 38 -2.05 3.40 5.47
C GLN A 38 -1.75 3.03 4.02
N LEU A 39 -1.64 1.73 3.71
CA LEU A 39 -1.40 1.26 2.34
C LEU A 39 -2.45 1.82 1.35
N ARG A 40 -3.74 1.70 1.65
CA ARG A 40 -4.78 2.22 0.74
C ARG A 40 -4.81 3.74 0.68
N PHE A 41 -4.55 4.41 1.81
CA PHE A 41 -4.46 5.87 1.82
C PHE A 41 -3.32 6.38 0.94
N PHE A 42 -2.10 5.86 1.11
CA PHE A 42 -0.94 6.27 0.32
C PHE A 42 -1.08 5.89 -1.16
N ALA A 43 -1.63 4.71 -1.46
CA ALA A 43 -1.91 4.28 -2.83
C ALA A 43 -2.91 5.21 -3.53
N GLY A 44 -4.02 5.54 -2.86
CA GLY A 44 -5.05 6.43 -3.41
C GLY A 44 -4.58 7.87 -3.65
N HIS A 45 -3.47 8.29 -3.02
CA HIS A 45 -2.89 9.63 -3.18
C HIS A 45 -1.61 9.63 -4.04
N GLY A 46 -1.25 8.52 -4.69
CA GLY A 46 -0.12 8.46 -5.63
C GLY A 46 1.26 8.48 -4.98
N PHE A 47 1.38 8.09 -3.71
CA PHE A 47 2.67 8.00 -3.03
C PHE A 47 3.44 6.71 -3.35
N PHE A 48 2.80 5.73 -3.98
CA PHE A 48 3.46 4.53 -4.49
C PHE A 48 3.76 4.65 -5.97
N VAL A 49 4.91 4.11 -6.36
CA VAL A 49 5.37 4.11 -7.73
C VAL A 49 4.48 3.14 -8.55
N PRO A 50 3.88 3.60 -9.66
CA PRO A 50 2.98 2.77 -10.46
C PRO A 50 3.73 1.76 -11.34
N ASP A 51 4.99 2.05 -11.67
CA ASP A 51 5.83 1.22 -12.53
C ASP A 51 7.24 1.09 -11.94
N HIS A 52 7.66 -0.15 -11.71
CA HIS A 52 8.98 -0.45 -11.18
C HIS A 52 10.11 0.04 -12.11
N ALA A 53 9.87 0.19 -13.42
CA ALA A 53 10.86 0.72 -14.35
C ALA A 53 11.19 2.21 -14.10
N SER A 54 10.36 2.92 -13.35
CA SER A 54 10.60 4.32 -12.97
C SER A 54 11.46 4.49 -11.70
N ILE A 55 11.83 3.38 -11.04
CA ILE A 55 12.68 3.41 -9.84
C ILE A 55 14.16 3.35 -10.26
N PRO A 56 15.00 4.34 -9.90
CA PRO A 56 16.43 4.32 -10.23
C PRO A 56 17.15 3.11 -9.59
N SER A 57 17.85 2.32 -10.42
CA SER A 57 18.56 1.12 -9.98
C SER A 57 19.58 1.38 -8.87
N ASP A 58 20.31 2.50 -8.97
CA ASP A 58 21.32 2.88 -7.97
C ASP A 58 20.68 3.14 -6.60
N GLY A 59 19.49 3.73 -6.59
CA GLY A 59 18.72 3.93 -5.37
C GLY A 59 18.24 2.62 -4.75
N VAL A 60 17.83 1.65 -5.58
CA VAL A 60 17.44 0.31 -5.12
C VAL A 60 18.63 -0.43 -4.50
N LEU A 61 19.79 -0.40 -5.17
CA LEU A 61 21.01 -1.03 -4.68
C LEU A 61 21.46 -0.42 -3.34
N TYR A 62 21.45 0.91 -3.24
CA TYR A 62 21.80 1.61 -2.02
C TYR A 62 20.85 1.26 -0.86
N LEU A 63 19.54 1.17 -1.12
CA LEU A 63 18.58 0.73 -0.10
C LEU A 63 18.79 -0.73 0.30
N ALA A 64 19.13 -1.61 -0.64
CA ALA A 64 19.45 -3.01 -0.34
C ALA A 64 20.65 -3.10 0.61
N GLU A 65 21.73 -2.35 0.35
CA GLU A 65 22.89 -2.28 1.24
C GLU A 65 22.54 -1.80 2.66
N GLN A 66 21.61 -0.84 2.79
CA GLN A 66 21.18 -0.33 4.10
C GLN A 66 20.34 -1.33 4.90
N LEU A 67 19.62 -2.22 4.23
CA LEU A 67 18.73 -3.18 4.86
C LEU A 67 19.46 -4.47 5.30
N GLY A 68 20.70 -4.67 4.85
CA GLY A 68 21.53 -5.84 5.15
C GLY A 68 21.19 -7.06 4.29
#